data_AF-U9SXA6-F1
#
_entry.id   AF-U9SXA6-F1
#
_cell.length_a   1.000
_cell.length_b   1.000
_cell.length_c   1.000
_cell.angle_alpha   90.00
_cell.angle_beta   90.00
_cell.angle_gamma   90.00
#
_symmetry.space_group_name_H-M   'P 1'
#
loop_
_entity.id
_entity.type
_entity.pdbx_description
1 polymer ?
#
loop_
_entity_poly.entity_id
_entity_poly.type
_entity_poly.pdbx_seq_one_letter_code
_entity_poly.pdbx_strand_id
1 'polypeptide(L)'
;MSAIPNQRPTASELCDILDFWNYTFEDEYQEEEKFGYKGKEIKTVFDEANKEIPKISTTYEKNPDAIYTSRLFTFNNLPKPINSSIITSYLDDEDNKEVPN
;
A
#
# COMPACT_ATOMS: atom_id res chain seq x y z
N MET A 1 4.97 -4.48 4.31
CA MET A 1 3.70 -4.82 4.98
C MET A 1 3.61 -6.33 5.13
N SER A 2 3.14 -6.84 6.28
CA SER A 2 2.94 -8.28 6.44
C SER A 2 1.73 -8.77 5.64
N ALA A 3 1.90 -9.87 4.91
CA ALA A 3 0.79 -10.58 4.27
C ALA A 3 -0.04 -11.38 5.29
N ILE A 4 0.44 -11.52 6.53
CA ILE A 4 -0.26 -12.20 7.61
C ILE A 4 -1.17 -11.18 8.32
N PRO A 5 -2.51 -11.38 8.32
CA PRO A 5 -3.45 -10.37 8.78
C PRO A 5 -3.21 -9.83 10.20
N ASN A 6 -2.85 -10.71 11.14
CA ASN A 6 -2.63 -10.37 12.55
C ASN A 6 -1.26 -9.72 12.84
N GLN A 7 -0.39 -9.62 11.84
CA GLN A 7 0.89 -8.90 11.94
C GLN A 7 0.82 -7.52 11.26
N ARG A 8 -0.34 -7.15 10.71
CA ARG A 8 -0.56 -5.80 10.19
C ARG A 8 -0.93 -4.88 11.34
N PRO A 9 -0.46 -3.62 11.32
CA PRO A 9 -1.03 -2.61 12.21
C PRO A 9 -2.52 -2.47 11.92
N THR A 10 -3.29 -2.20 12.97
CA THR A 10 -4.65 -1.70 12.86
C THR A 10 -4.67 -0.33 12.17
N ALA A 11 -5.84 0.08 11.68
CA ALA A 11 -5.98 1.41 11.09
C ALA A 11 -5.65 2.53 12.09
N SER A 12 -5.94 2.33 13.38
CA SER A 12 -5.59 3.30 14.44
C SER A 12 -4.08 3.41 14.60
N GLU A 13 -3.37 2.28 14.74
CA GLU A 13 -1.91 2.29 14.88
C GLU A 13 -1.23 2.91 13.65
N LEU A 14 -1.77 2.65 12.45
CA LEU A 14 -1.27 3.28 11.23
C LEU A 14 -1.52 4.80 11.23
N CYS A 15 -2.67 5.26 11.71
CA CYS A 15 -2.96 6.69 11.86
C CYS A 15 -1.93 7.35 12.78
N ASP A 16 -1.68 6.76 13.95
CA ASP A 16 -0.72 7.29 14.92
C ASP A 16 0.71 7.39 14.35
N ILE A 17 1.12 6.41 13.54
CA ILE A 17 2.41 6.41 12.84
C ILE A 17 2.49 7.57 11.84
N LEU A 18 1.46 7.74 11.01
CA LEU A 18 1.42 8.79 9.99
C LEU A 18 1.34 10.19 10.61
N ASP A 19 0.58 10.35 11.68
CA ASP A 19 0.49 11.60 12.43
C ASP A 19 1.85 11.96 13.02
N PHE A 20 2.54 10.99 13.64
CA PHE A 20 3.90 11.22 14.12
C PHE A 20 4.83 11.67 12.99
N TRP A 21 4.83 10.99 11.84
CA TRP A 21 5.63 11.39 10.68
C TRP A 21 5.34 12.83 10.25
N ASN A 22 4.08 13.25 10.27
CA ASN A 22 3.70 14.63 9.93
C ASN A 22 4.25 15.65 10.94
N TYR A 23 4.22 15.34 12.25
CA TYR A 23 4.79 16.22 13.29
C TYR A 23 6.31 16.34 13.21
N THR A 24 7.01 15.36 12.63
CA THR A 24 8.48 15.44 12.45
C THR A 24 8.95 16.55 11.50
N PHE A 25 8.05 17.32 10.88
CA PHE A 25 8.44 18.52 10.14
C PHE A 25 8.53 19.77 11.05
N GLU A 26 8.06 19.67 12.29
CA GLU A 26 8.24 20.68 13.33
C GLU A 26 9.53 20.41 14.12
N ASP A 27 10.24 21.48 14.48
CA ASP A 27 11.56 21.38 15.13
C ASP A 27 11.50 20.72 16.52
N GLU A 28 10.37 20.87 17.23
CA GLU A 28 10.17 20.32 18.58
C GLU A 28 10.18 18.79 18.60
N TYR A 29 9.84 18.13 17.49
CA TYR A 29 9.68 16.68 17.42
C TYR A 29 10.91 15.95 16.83
N GLN A 30 11.99 16.66 16.49
CA GLN A 30 13.17 16.04 15.86
C GLN A 30 13.86 14.98 16.72
N GLU A 31 13.90 15.20 18.04
CA GLU A 31 14.51 14.27 19.00
C GLU A 31 13.49 13.33 19.66
N GLU A 32 12.19 13.49 19.37
CA GLU A 32 11.17 12.54 19.85
C GLU A 32 11.38 11.18 19.19
N GLU A 33 11.36 10.12 19.99
CA GLU A 33 11.51 8.74 19.54
C GLU A 33 10.22 7.97 19.77
N LYS A 34 9.59 7.55 18.67
CA LYS A 34 8.37 6.74 18.66
C LYS A 34 8.48 5.69 17.58
N PHE A 35 7.82 4.54 17.79
CA PHE A 35 7.77 3.44 16.81
C PHE A 35 9.15 2.91 16.36
N GLY A 36 10.21 3.14 17.15
CA GLY A 36 11.55 2.64 16.91
C GLY A 36 12.46 3.54 16.06
N TYR A 37 12.07 4.79 15.83
CA TYR A 37 12.90 5.79 15.14
C TYR A 37 12.67 7.19 15.71
N LYS A 38 13.66 8.07 15.52
CA LYS A 38 13.60 9.49 15.88
C LYS A 38 12.99 10.33 14.77
N GLY A 39 12.37 11.45 15.14
CA GLY A 39 11.75 12.35 14.18
C GLY A 39 12.70 12.83 13.08
N LYS A 40 13.94 13.17 13.45
CA LYS A 40 14.99 13.57 12.50
C LYS A 40 15.38 12.52 11.47
N GLU A 41 15.26 11.24 11.82
CA GLU A 41 15.56 10.13 10.89
C GLU A 41 14.49 10.09 9.80
N ILE A 42 13.21 10.23 10.18
CA ILE A 42 12.09 10.30 9.25
C ILE A 42 12.23 11.50 8.32
N LYS A 43 12.48 12.69 8.89
CA LYS A 43 12.66 13.91 8.11
C LYS A 43 13.77 13.75 7.07
N THR A 44 14.89 13.14 7.46
CA THR A 44 16.01 12.86 6.54
C THR A 44 15.60 11.94 5.39
N VAL A 45 14.84 10.87 5.66
CA VAL A 45 14.33 9.95 4.63
C VAL A 45 13.42 10.69 3.64
N PHE A 46 12.51 11.54 4.11
CA PHE A 46 11.64 12.32 3.22
C PHE A 46 12.42 13.37 2.42
N ASP A 47 13.41 14.04 3.02
CA ASP A 47 14.27 15.00 2.33
C ASP A 47 15.11 14.33 1.22
N GLU A 48 15.53 13.08 1.41
CA GLU A 48 16.19 12.29 0.36
C GLU A 48 15.22 11.89 -0.75
N ALA A 49 14.04 11.36 -0.39
CA ALA A 49 13.02 10.98 -1.36
C ALA A 49 12.55 12.16 -2.23
N ASN A 50 12.40 13.34 -1.64
CA ASN A 50 12.00 14.57 -2.33
C ASN A 50 12.99 14.97 -3.44
N LYS A 51 14.27 14.61 -3.34
CA LYS A 51 15.27 14.85 -4.40
C LYS A 51 15.11 13.91 -5.59
N GLU A 52 14.51 12.74 -5.38
CA GLU A 52 14.25 11.76 -6.43
C GLU A 52 12.93 12.02 -7.16
N ILE A 53 11.93 12.64 -6.51
CA ILE A 53 10.62 12.95 -7.11
C ILE A 53 10.73 13.64 -8.48
N PRO A 54 11.56 14.68 -8.69
CA PRO A 54 11.69 15.33 -9.99
C PRO A 54 12.27 14.43 -11.09
N LYS A 55 12.95 13.34 -10.74
CA LYS A 55 13.50 12.36 -11.68
C LYS A 55 12.47 11.32 -12.12
N ILE A 56 11.37 11.20 -11.38
CA ILE A 56 10.28 10.28 -11.71
C ILE A 56 9.49 10.87 -12.87
N SER A 57 9.36 10.10 -13.95
CA SER A 57 8.51 10.49 -15.07
C SER A 57 7.05 10.57 -14.60
N THR A 58 6.43 11.74 -14.77
CA THR A 58 5.00 11.95 -14.50
C THR A 58 4.10 11.59 -15.69
N THR A 59 4.70 11.26 -16.83
CA THR A 59 3.95 10.83 -18.01
C THR A 59 3.64 9.34 -17.90
N TYR A 60 2.36 8.99 -17.91
CA TYR A 60 1.95 7.61 -18.12
C TYR A 60 1.91 7.35 -19.63
N GLU A 61 2.59 6.29 -20.08
CA GLU A 61 2.49 5.81 -21.46
C GLU A 61 1.95 4.39 -21.42
N LYS A 62 0.94 4.10 -22.25
CA LYS A 62 0.52 2.73 -22.47
C LYS A 62 1.60 2.07 -23.32
N ASN A 63 2.41 1.23 -22.72
CA ASN A 63 3.34 0.40 -23.47
C ASN A 63 2.51 -0.68 -24.19
N PRO A 64 2.40 -0.64 -25.53
CA PRO A 64 1.58 -1.59 -26.29
C PRO A 64 2.09 -3.03 -26.16
N ASP A 65 3.37 -3.20 -25.85
CA ASP A 65 4.02 -4.50 -25.63
C ASP A 65 4.04 -4.91 -24.16
N ALA A 66 3.56 -4.06 -23.24
CA ALA A 66 3.47 -4.43 -21.83
C ALA A 66 2.38 -5.50 -21.61
N ILE A 67 2.81 -6.64 -21.08
CA ILE A 67 1.91 -7.66 -20.57
C ILE A 67 1.43 -7.20 -19.19
N TYR A 68 0.28 -6.52 -19.17
CA TYR A 68 -0.41 -6.17 -17.93
C TYR A 68 -0.89 -7.45 -17.26
N THR A 69 -0.27 -7.81 -16.14
CA THR A 69 -0.63 -8.97 -15.32
C THR A 69 -2.02 -8.81 -14.68
N SER A 70 -2.71 -7.68 -14.87
CA SER A 70 -4.11 -7.51 -14.47
C SER A 70 -5.13 -8.12 -15.46
N ARG A 71 -4.70 -8.74 -16.57
CA ARG A 71 -5.60 -9.57 -17.38
C ARG A 71 -6.06 -10.76 -16.54
N LEU A 72 -7.38 -10.96 -16.47
CA LEU A 72 -8.11 -12.03 -15.78
C LEU A 72 -7.25 -13.29 -15.60
N PHE A 73 -6.61 -13.40 -14.44
CA PHE A 73 -5.89 -14.62 -14.08
C PHE A 73 -6.93 -15.72 -13.94
N THR A 74 -6.80 -16.80 -14.70
CA THR A 74 -7.29 -18.09 -14.22
C THR A 74 -6.39 -18.47 -13.05
N PHE A 75 -6.80 -18.13 -11.82
CA PHE A 75 -6.06 -18.31 -10.56
C PHE A 75 -5.80 -19.77 -10.18
N ASN A 76 -6.12 -20.72 -11.06
CA ASN A 76 -6.13 -22.16 -10.80
C ASN A 76 -4.75 -22.72 -10.37
N ASN A 77 -3.65 -22.04 -10.70
CA ASN A 77 -2.29 -22.50 -10.42
C ASN A 77 -1.52 -21.66 -9.38
N LEU A 78 -2.15 -20.65 -8.77
CA LEU A 78 -1.50 -19.84 -7.73
C LEU A 78 -1.92 -20.31 -6.33
N PRO A 79 -1.02 -20.30 -5.33
CA PRO A 79 -1.42 -20.53 -3.95
C PRO A 79 -2.48 -19.51 -3.56
N LYS A 80 -3.53 -19.96 -2.86
CA LYS A 80 -4.61 -19.07 -2.41
C LYS A 80 -4.00 -17.87 -1.69
N PRO A 81 -4.37 -16.63 -2.04
CA PRO A 81 -3.88 -15.48 -1.30
C PRO A 81 -4.27 -15.65 0.17
N ILE A 82 -3.35 -15.37 1.08
CA ILE A 82 -3.60 -15.44 2.54
C ILE A 82 -4.73 -14.46 2.91
N ASN A 83 -4.95 -13.45 2.08
CA ASN A 83 -6.00 -12.43 2.16
C ASN A 83 -7.35 -12.91 1.58
N SER A 84 -7.45 -14.18 1.14
CA SER A 84 -8.56 -14.67 0.32
C SER A 84 -9.92 -14.49 0.98
N SER A 85 -10.07 -14.65 2.29
CA SER A 85 -11.42 -14.63 2.90
C SER A 85 -12.18 -13.31 2.69
N ILE A 86 -11.48 -12.18 2.51
CA ILE A 86 -12.11 -10.87 2.21
C ILE A 86 -12.30 -10.71 0.70
N ILE A 87 -11.43 -11.29 -0.13
CA ILE A 87 -11.49 -11.18 -1.59
C ILE A 87 -12.59 -12.08 -2.17
N THR A 88 -12.81 -13.27 -1.62
CA THR A 88 -13.82 -14.21 -2.14
C THR A 88 -15.22 -13.61 -2.11
N SER A 89 -15.58 -12.87 -1.04
CA SER A 89 -16.91 -12.26 -0.94
C SER A 89 -17.17 -11.19 -2.01
N TYR A 90 -16.13 -10.52 -2.54
CA TYR A 90 -16.31 -9.57 -3.64
C TYR A 90 -16.42 -10.24 -5.01
N LEU A 91 -15.90 -11.47 -5.15
CA LEU A 91 -15.92 -12.22 -6.41
C LEU A 91 -17.21 -13.04 -6.55
N ASP A 92 -17.76 -13.55 -5.44
CA ASP A 92 -18.99 -14.35 -5.44
C ASP A 92 -20.26 -13.55 -5.79
N ASP A 93 -20.21 -12.21 -5.72
CA ASP A 93 -21.33 -11.31 -6.04
C ASP A 93 -21.55 -11.11 -7.57
N GLU A 94 -20.56 -11.40 -8.43
CA GLU A 94 -20.68 -11.22 -9.89
C GLU A 94 -21.31 -12.44 -10.60
N ASP A 95 -21.31 -13.62 -9.99
CA ASP A 95 -21.77 -14.87 -10.63
C ASP A 95 -23.29 -15.13 -10.55
N ASN A 96 -24.09 -14.22 -9.98
CA ASN A 96 -25.54 -14.44 -9.77
C ASN A 96 -26.45 -13.41 -10.46
N LYS A 97 -26.22 -13.11 -11.75
CA LYS A 97 -27.24 -12.50 -12.61
C LYS A 97 -27.36 -13.22 -13.95
N GLU A 98 -27.87 -14.45 -13.93
CA GLU A 98 -28.52 -15.02 -15.12
C GLU A 98 -29.74 -14.14 -15.47
N VAL A 99 -29.70 -13.50 -16.63
CA VAL A 99 -30.86 -12.80 -17.21
C VAL A 99 -31.68 -13.86 -17.94
N PRO A 100 -32.94 -14.14 -17.52
CA PRO A 100 -33.77 -15.12 -18.21
C PRO A 100 -34.31 -14.53 -19.52
N ASN A 101 -34.28 -15.36 -20.58
CA ASN A 101 -34.81 -15.06 -21.92
C ASN A 101 -36.34 -14.94 -21.94
#